data_AF-A0A8H5HTD8-F1
#
_entry.id   AF-A0A8H5HTD8-F1
#
_cell.length_a   1.000
_cell.length_b   1.000
_cell.length_c   1.000
_cell.angle_alpha   90.00
_cell.angle_beta   90.00
_cell.angle_gamma   90.00
#
_symmetry.space_group_name_H-M   'P 1'
#
loop_
_entity.id
_entity.type
_entity.pdbx_description
1 polymer ?
#
loop_
_entity_poly.entity_id
_entity_poly.type
_entity_poly.pdbx_seq_one_letter_code
_entity_poly.pdbx_strand_id
1 'polypeptide(L)'
;MVFLTIGADELPTGAHSWMRQQLGVTLEGEKTEYVWGVIDVCMHTDFPDARLKCIIQSSQGAMIIIPREEDKLRFYVQCSPKDRISELNEDIKNKLLQRISDGLRPYKITFTQIFWYTIFSVPQKVASKFRVGPIFLAGDACHTHSPKAGQGANISMGDAHNLGKSAPEIRILSLSCTELAWKLAWVLRGWSDDSLLDTYEIERRTLAIQLIEFDKAISASLNGCEASRYSSMLHEQNLFTSGVGIRYRSQLMVEANNREVSLSDTFSLEIGTRLPPMNIVRFADWHPMDIQDLAASDGLFKIIIFSGDLQGDIESKGLREFAEHLQLLADKKQGSILFKQFTMFTVVTEYKESDIWSFIPPFLRNWRRYSEYNKPISMTYLP
;
A
#
# COMPACT_ATOMS: atom_id res chain seq x y z
N MET A 1 24.93 -1.27 -12.30
CA MET A 1 23.75 -0.89 -13.11
C MET A 1 22.59 -1.74 -12.61
N VAL A 2 21.66 -1.15 -11.85
CA VAL A 2 20.45 -1.84 -11.36
C VAL A 2 19.41 -1.74 -12.46
N PHE A 3 19.01 -2.87 -13.03
CA PHE A 3 17.90 -2.90 -13.98
C PHE A 3 16.62 -3.19 -13.20
N LEU A 4 15.72 -2.20 -13.19
CA LEU A 4 14.39 -2.31 -12.61
C LEU A 4 13.39 -2.36 -13.76
N THR A 5 12.61 -3.44 -13.87
CA THR A 5 11.44 -3.44 -14.76
C THR A 5 10.18 -3.29 -13.93
N ILE A 6 9.51 -2.16 -14.13
CA ILE A 6 8.15 -1.90 -13.67
C ILE A 6 7.28 -1.80 -14.92
N GLY A 7 6.14 -2.49 -14.90
CA GLY A 7 5.16 -2.46 -15.97
C GLY A 7 4.49 -1.10 -16.08
N ALA A 8 4.88 -0.28 -17.06
CA ALA A 8 4.08 0.86 -17.51
C ALA A 8 4.33 1.12 -19.02
N ASP A 9 3.31 0.72 -19.77
CA ASP A 9 2.75 1.31 -20.99
C ASP A 9 3.45 1.27 -22.36
N GLU A 10 4.75 0.97 -22.51
CA GLU A 10 5.32 0.91 -23.89
C GLU A 10 6.27 -0.25 -24.20
N LEU A 11 6.59 -1.10 -23.21
CA LEU A 11 7.33 -2.35 -23.40
C LEU A 11 6.57 -3.47 -22.67
N PRO A 12 6.59 -4.74 -23.13
CA PRO A 12 5.92 -5.85 -22.45
C PRO A 12 6.59 -6.09 -21.09
N THR A 13 6.15 -5.36 -20.07
CA THR A 13 6.85 -5.20 -18.77
C THR A 13 5.96 -5.55 -17.57
N GLY A 14 4.65 -5.73 -17.76
CA GLY A 14 3.72 -6.24 -16.74
C GLY A 14 3.58 -7.76 -16.78
N ALA A 15 2.34 -8.27 -16.91
CA ALA A 15 2.04 -9.71 -16.92
C ALA A 15 2.87 -10.52 -17.93
N HIS A 16 3.29 -9.91 -19.04
CA HIS A 16 4.14 -10.51 -20.07
C HIS A 16 5.62 -10.08 -20.00
N SER A 17 6.09 -9.64 -18.83
CA SER A 17 7.44 -9.10 -18.61
C SER A 17 8.53 -9.84 -19.38
N TRP A 18 9.16 -9.14 -20.33
CA TRP A 18 10.30 -9.63 -21.10
C TRP A 18 11.47 -9.94 -20.18
N MET A 19 11.75 -9.07 -19.20
CA MET A 19 12.87 -9.26 -18.28
C MET A 19 12.68 -10.50 -17.41
N ARG A 20 11.46 -10.74 -16.89
CA ARG A 20 11.17 -11.98 -16.16
C ARG A 20 11.49 -13.22 -17.01
N GLN A 21 11.12 -13.20 -18.30
CA GLN A 21 11.40 -14.31 -19.22
C GLN A 21 12.90 -14.50 -19.46
N GLN A 22 13.66 -13.42 -19.66
CA GLN A 22 15.13 -13.49 -19.83
C GLN A 22 15.84 -14.02 -18.58
N LEU A 23 15.33 -13.73 -17.39
CA LEU A 23 15.86 -14.23 -16.13
C LEU A 23 15.48 -15.69 -15.84
N GLY A 24 14.65 -16.31 -16.68
CA GLY A 24 14.15 -17.67 -16.45
C GLY A 24 13.23 -17.78 -15.22
N VAL A 25 12.66 -16.67 -14.75
CA VAL A 25 11.76 -16.66 -13.58
C VAL A 25 10.37 -17.12 -14.00
N THR A 26 9.92 -18.21 -13.41
CA THR A 26 8.61 -18.82 -13.69
C THR A 26 7.50 -18.09 -12.94
N LEU A 27 6.31 -18.02 -13.55
CA LEU A 27 5.08 -17.63 -12.85
C LEU A 27 4.36 -18.88 -12.35
N GLU A 28 4.34 -19.04 -11.04
CA GLU A 28 3.68 -20.11 -10.30
C GLU A 28 2.23 -19.74 -10.02
N GLY A 29 1.31 -20.70 -10.18
CA GLY A 29 -0.11 -20.48 -9.96
C GLY A 29 -0.97 -21.08 -11.05
N GLU A 30 -2.28 -20.93 -10.90
CA GLU A 30 -3.26 -21.58 -11.76
C GLU A 30 -3.68 -20.66 -12.92
N LYS A 31 -4.00 -21.27 -14.05
CA LYS A 31 -4.75 -20.55 -15.08
C LYS A 31 -6.19 -20.43 -14.58
N THR A 32 -6.71 -19.21 -14.52
CA THR A 32 -8.12 -18.99 -14.23
C THR A 32 -8.91 -19.25 -15.51
N GLU A 33 -10.01 -19.99 -15.41
CA GLU A 33 -10.97 -20.14 -16.52
C GLU A 33 -11.96 -18.96 -16.58
N TYR A 34 -11.96 -18.09 -15.57
CA TYR A 34 -12.87 -16.96 -15.49
C TYR A 34 -12.45 -15.85 -16.45
N VAL A 35 -13.38 -15.49 -17.34
CA VAL A 35 -13.27 -14.35 -18.24
C VAL A 35 -14.20 -13.26 -17.72
N TRP A 36 -13.71 -12.03 -17.65
CA TRP A 36 -14.48 -10.87 -17.22
C TRP A 36 -14.43 -9.80 -18.31
N GLY A 37 -15.60 -9.28 -18.64
CA GLY A 37 -15.72 -8.03 -19.37
C GLY A 37 -15.72 -6.85 -18.42
N VAL A 38 -15.10 -5.75 -18.83
CA VAL A 38 -15.21 -4.48 -18.13
C VAL A 38 -15.68 -3.42 -19.11
N ILE A 39 -16.62 -2.58 -18.67
CA ILE A 39 -17.15 -1.50 -19.48
C ILE A 39 -17.46 -0.29 -18.62
N ASP A 40 -17.04 0.88 -19.10
CA ASP A 40 -17.30 2.18 -18.49
C ASP A 40 -18.37 2.90 -19.30
N VAL A 41 -19.51 3.20 -18.66
CA VAL A 41 -20.68 3.80 -19.30
C VAL A 41 -21.26 4.93 -18.46
N CYS A 42 -22.01 5.82 -19.11
CA CYS A 42 -23.09 6.55 -18.47
C CYS A 42 -24.41 5.87 -18.84
N MET A 43 -25.33 5.76 -17.87
CA MET A 43 -26.65 5.19 -18.12
C MET A 43 -27.73 5.86 -17.26
N HIS A 44 -28.95 5.89 -17.77
CA HIS A 44 -30.15 6.13 -16.98
C HIS A 44 -30.73 4.81 -16.55
N THR A 45 -31.04 4.66 -15.26
CA THR A 45 -31.65 3.45 -14.73
C THR A 45 -32.54 3.75 -13.54
N ASP A 46 -33.50 2.87 -13.29
CA ASP A 46 -34.27 2.82 -12.03
C ASP A 46 -33.72 1.79 -11.03
N PHE A 47 -32.54 1.20 -11.29
CA PHE A 47 -31.82 0.39 -10.31
C PHE A 47 -31.40 1.28 -9.12
N PRO A 48 -31.93 1.05 -7.91
CA PRO A 48 -31.80 1.99 -6.79
C PRO A 48 -30.35 2.17 -6.33
N ASP A 49 -29.54 1.13 -6.45
CA ASP A 49 -28.17 1.10 -5.94
C ASP A 49 -27.11 1.36 -7.02
N ALA A 50 -27.49 1.89 -8.20
CA ALA A 50 -26.55 2.12 -9.31
C ALA A 50 -25.35 3.01 -8.92
N ARG A 51 -25.51 3.84 -7.88
CA ARG A 51 -24.46 4.72 -7.33
C ARG A 51 -23.74 4.15 -6.11
N LEU A 52 -23.93 2.86 -5.79
CA LEU A 52 -23.19 2.13 -4.78
C LEU A 52 -22.30 1.07 -5.42
N LYS A 53 -21.28 0.63 -4.67
CA LYS A 53 -20.57 -0.61 -5.03
C LYS A 53 -21.54 -1.78 -4.84
N CYS A 54 -21.94 -2.41 -5.94
CA CYS A 54 -22.86 -3.54 -5.91
C CYS A 54 -22.19 -4.80 -6.41
N ILE A 55 -22.57 -5.93 -5.82
CA ILE A 55 -22.18 -7.26 -6.29
C ILE A 55 -23.47 -8.02 -6.51
N ILE A 56 -23.69 -8.41 -7.76
CA ILE A 56 -24.98 -8.85 -8.26
C ILE A 56 -24.76 -10.23 -8.85
N GLN A 57 -25.56 -11.19 -8.40
CA GLN A 57 -25.63 -12.52 -9.00
C GLN A 57 -26.97 -12.65 -9.70
N SER A 58 -26.93 -13.07 -10.96
CA SER A 58 -28.11 -13.27 -11.79
C SER A 58 -27.98 -14.56 -12.58
N SER A 59 -29.02 -14.90 -13.36
CA SER A 59 -28.95 -16.00 -14.33
C SER A 59 -27.88 -15.80 -15.41
N GLN A 60 -27.38 -14.57 -15.58
CA GLN A 60 -26.30 -14.22 -16.52
C GLN A 60 -24.89 -14.35 -15.92
N GLY A 61 -24.79 -14.72 -14.63
CA GLY A 61 -23.55 -14.77 -13.86
C GLY A 61 -23.40 -13.58 -12.91
N ALA A 62 -22.20 -13.47 -12.34
CA ALA A 62 -21.86 -12.40 -11.42
C ALA A 62 -21.51 -11.09 -12.15
N MET A 63 -21.87 -9.97 -11.53
CA MET A 63 -21.59 -8.62 -11.98
C MET A 63 -21.18 -7.75 -10.79
N ILE A 64 -20.27 -6.81 -11.02
CA ILE A 64 -19.87 -5.81 -10.02
C ILE A 64 -20.07 -4.43 -10.62
N ILE A 65 -20.79 -3.57 -9.90
CA ILE A 65 -20.93 -2.15 -10.22
C ILE A 65 -19.94 -1.37 -9.37
N ILE A 66 -19.12 -0.54 -10.00
CA ILE A 66 -18.22 0.40 -9.35
C ILE A 66 -18.60 1.80 -9.84
N PRO A 67 -19.23 2.64 -9.00
CA PRO A 67 -19.43 4.05 -9.30
C PRO A 67 -18.09 4.72 -9.54
N ARG A 68 -18.01 5.54 -10.59
CA ARG A 68 -16.80 6.27 -10.97
C ARG A 68 -17.02 7.76 -10.78
N GLU A 69 -15.95 8.52 -10.97
CA GLU A 69 -16.01 9.97 -11.02
C GLU A 69 -16.98 10.45 -12.11
N GLU A 70 -17.52 11.66 -11.92
CA GLU A 70 -18.61 12.19 -12.74
C GLU A 70 -19.84 11.27 -12.68
N ASP A 71 -20.57 11.12 -13.78
CA ASP A 71 -21.76 10.26 -13.86
C ASP A 71 -21.44 8.83 -14.33
N LYS A 72 -20.17 8.46 -14.45
CA LYS A 72 -19.74 7.17 -14.99
C LYS A 72 -20.00 6.01 -14.03
N LEU A 73 -20.25 4.84 -14.61
CA LEU A 73 -20.34 3.56 -13.93
C LEU A 73 -19.41 2.57 -14.62
N ARG A 74 -18.59 1.88 -13.84
CA ARG A 74 -17.79 0.75 -14.31
C ARG A 74 -18.49 -0.55 -13.94
N PHE A 75 -18.72 -1.39 -14.94
CA PHE A 75 -19.26 -2.73 -14.76
C PHE A 75 -18.15 -3.75 -14.96
N TYR A 76 -18.01 -4.69 -14.02
CA TYR A 76 -17.34 -5.96 -14.25
C TYR A 76 -18.42 -7.01 -14.48
N VAL A 77 -18.38 -7.71 -15.61
CA VAL A 77 -19.40 -8.68 -16.01
C VAL A 77 -18.72 -10.02 -16.23
N GLN A 78 -19.20 -11.07 -15.57
CA GLN A 78 -18.71 -12.42 -15.82
C GLN A 78 -19.09 -12.87 -17.23
N CYS A 79 -18.11 -13.34 -17.99
CA CYS A 79 -18.28 -13.82 -19.36
C CYS A 79 -17.99 -15.32 -19.45
N SER A 80 -18.37 -15.94 -20.57
CA SER A 80 -18.03 -17.33 -20.84
C SER A 80 -16.53 -17.45 -21.16
N PRO A 81 -15.86 -18.58 -20.83
CA PRO A 81 -14.51 -18.86 -21.31
C PRO A 81 -14.36 -18.76 -22.84
N LYS A 82 -15.44 -19.01 -23.58
CA LYS A 82 -15.51 -18.88 -25.05
C LYS A 82 -15.51 -17.43 -25.53
N ASP A 83 -15.84 -16.48 -24.66
CA ASP A 83 -15.80 -15.04 -24.94
C ASP A 83 -14.37 -14.47 -24.82
N ARG A 84 -13.36 -15.34 -24.59
CA ARG A 84 -11.95 -14.98 -24.66
C ARG A 84 -11.55 -14.69 -26.11
N ILE A 85 -11.80 -13.46 -26.53
CA ILE A 85 -11.60 -13.02 -27.92
C ILE A 85 -10.26 -12.30 -28.03
N SER A 86 -9.58 -12.45 -29.17
CA SER A 86 -8.28 -11.84 -29.48
C SER A 86 -8.37 -10.36 -29.87
N GLU A 87 -9.53 -9.90 -30.34
CA GLU A 87 -9.75 -8.52 -30.83
C GLU A 87 -11.03 -7.92 -30.24
N LEU A 88 -10.93 -6.69 -29.74
CA LEU A 88 -12.08 -5.91 -29.26
C LEU A 88 -12.88 -5.42 -30.47
N ASN A 89 -14.20 -5.63 -30.46
CA ASN A 89 -15.10 -5.20 -31.53
C ASN A 89 -16.48 -4.82 -30.98
N GLU A 90 -17.31 -4.29 -31.88
CA GLU A 90 -18.68 -3.86 -31.58
C GLU A 90 -19.58 -4.99 -31.05
N ASP A 91 -19.37 -6.23 -31.49
CA ASP A 91 -20.12 -7.39 -31.02
C ASP A 91 -19.86 -7.67 -29.52
N ILE A 92 -18.60 -7.59 -29.08
CA ILE A 92 -18.24 -7.69 -27.66
C ILE A 92 -18.93 -6.61 -26.84
N LYS A 93 -18.84 -5.36 -27.30
CA LYS A 93 -19.48 -4.23 -26.61
C LYS A 93 -20.96 -4.48 -26.42
N ASN A 94 -21.66 -4.87 -27.49
CA ASN A 94 -23.10 -5.15 -27.45
C ASN A 94 -23.43 -6.34 -26.55
N LYS A 95 -22.61 -7.40 -26.54
CA LYS A 95 -22.76 -8.53 -25.60
C LYS A 95 -22.62 -8.11 -24.14
N LEU A 96 -21.66 -7.23 -23.81
CA LEU A 96 -21.49 -6.72 -22.44
C LEU A 96 -22.70 -5.89 -22.01
N LEU A 97 -23.15 -4.96 -22.86
CA LEU A 97 -24.36 -4.16 -22.60
C LEU A 97 -25.60 -5.04 -22.42
N GLN A 98 -25.76 -6.05 -23.27
CA GLN A 98 -26.88 -7.00 -23.19
C GLN A 98 -26.84 -7.79 -21.88
N ARG A 99 -25.67 -8.31 -21.48
CA ARG A 99 -25.50 -9.00 -20.19
C ARG A 99 -25.80 -8.07 -19.00
N ILE A 100 -25.45 -6.79 -19.09
CA ILE A 100 -25.79 -5.79 -18.05
C ILE A 100 -27.30 -5.63 -17.96
N SER A 101 -27.97 -5.36 -19.09
CA SER A 101 -29.42 -5.22 -19.16
C SER A 101 -30.16 -6.46 -18.66
N ASP A 102 -29.71 -7.65 -19.04
CA ASP A 102 -30.34 -8.92 -18.65
C ASP A 102 -30.08 -9.24 -17.17
N GLY A 103 -28.87 -8.97 -16.68
CA GLY A 103 -28.47 -9.22 -15.29
C GLY A 103 -29.11 -8.27 -14.28
N LEU A 104 -29.52 -7.08 -14.72
CA LEU A 104 -30.21 -6.07 -13.92
C LEU A 104 -31.72 -6.07 -14.12
N ARG A 105 -32.32 -7.10 -14.74
CA ARG A 105 -33.80 -7.19 -14.74
C ARG A 105 -34.34 -7.29 -13.32
N PRO A 106 -35.50 -6.66 -13.01
CA PRO A 106 -36.43 -6.01 -13.93
C PRO A 106 -36.17 -4.50 -14.16
N TYR A 107 -35.03 -3.96 -13.72
CA TYR A 107 -34.73 -2.54 -13.81
C TYR A 107 -34.57 -2.09 -15.27
N LYS A 108 -35.04 -0.88 -15.56
CA LYS A 108 -34.92 -0.21 -16.86
C LYS A 108 -33.54 0.41 -16.98
N ILE A 109 -32.92 0.25 -18.15
CA ILE A 109 -31.59 0.79 -18.42
C ILE A 109 -31.57 1.41 -19.81
N THR A 110 -31.06 2.63 -19.91
CA THR A 110 -30.74 3.31 -21.15
C THR A 110 -29.29 3.76 -21.08
N PHE A 111 -28.40 3.11 -21.82
CA PHE A 111 -27.01 3.54 -21.95
C PHE A 111 -26.95 4.82 -22.80
N THR A 112 -26.29 5.86 -22.29
CA THR A 112 -26.19 7.15 -22.97
C THR A 112 -24.83 7.35 -23.61
N GLN A 113 -23.76 6.90 -22.94
CA GLN A 113 -22.39 7.02 -23.42
C GLN A 113 -21.56 5.81 -23.00
N ILE A 114 -20.60 5.42 -23.84
CA ILE A 114 -19.66 4.34 -23.59
C ILE A 114 -18.27 4.92 -23.77
N PHE A 115 -17.44 4.85 -22.73
CA PHE A 115 -16.11 5.46 -22.73
C PHE A 115 -15.03 4.45 -23.07
N TRP A 116 -15.14 3.24 -22.53
CA TRP A 116 -14.12 2.22 -22.64
C TRP A 116 -14.69 0.83 -22.35
N TYR A 117 -14.14 -0.20 -22.98
CA TYR A 117 -14.43 -1.58 -22.62
C TYR A 117 -13.25 -2.50 -22.92
N THR A 118 -13.19 -3.62 -22.22
CA THR A 118 -12.23 -4.69 -22.48
C THR A 118 -12.80 -6.04 -22.05
N ILE A 119 -12.15 -7.13 -22.48
CA ILE A 119 -12.32 -8.46 -21.92
C ILE A 119 -10.94 -8.94 -21.48
N PHE A 120 -10.85 -9.48 -20.27
CA PHE A 120 -9.61 -10.11 -19.80
C PHE A 120 -9.87 -11.44 -19.11
N SER A 121 -8.82 -12.23 -19.08
CA SER A 121 -8.64 -13.39 -18.20
C SER A 121 -7.34 -13.13 -17.46
N VAL A 122 -7.41 -12.81 -16.17
CA VAL A 122 -6.20 -12.64 -15.36
C VAL A 122 -5.92 -13.93 -14.63
N PRO A 123 -4.84 -14.65 -14.99
CA PRO A 123 -4.41 -15.80 -14.21
C PRO A 123 -3.90 -15.31 -12.85
N GLN A 124 -4.15 -16.09 -11.81
CA GLN A 124 -3.66 -15.83 -10.46
C GLN A 124 -2.28 -16.45 -10.33
N LYS A 125 -1.24 -15.64 -10.48
CA LYS A 125 0.13 -16.11 -10.53
C LYS A 125 1.11 -15.21 -9.80
N VAL A 126 2.12 -15.82 -9.21
CA VAL A 126 3.24 -15.15 -8.53
C VAL A 126 4.55 -15.66 -9.11
N ALA A 127 5.51 -14.77 -9.32
CA ALA A 127 6.84 -15.11 -9.74
C ALA A 127 7.54 -15.95 -8.67
N SER A 128 8.27 -16.98 -9.09
CA SER A 128 9.06 -17.82 -8.18
C SER A 128 10.15 -17.04 -7.44
N LYS A 129 10.61 -15.93 -8.04
CA LYS A 129 11.57 -14.98 -7.46
C LYS A 129 11.21 -13.55 -7.82
N PHE A 130 11.46 -12.62 -6.91
CA PHE A 130 11.32 -11.18 -7.11
C PHE A 130 12.71 -10.52 -7.30
N ARG A 131 13.79 -11.20 -6.88
CA ARG A 131 15.19 -10.77 -7.08
C ARG A 131 16.01 -11.85 -7.77
N VAL A 132 16.81 -11.45 -8.77
CA VAL A 132 17.83 -12.30 -9.40
C VAL A 132 19.14 -11.50 -9.49
N GLY A 133 20.03 -11.73 -8.52
CA GLY A 133 21.25 -10.92 -8.37
C GLY A 133 20.91 -9.43 -8.21
N PRO A 134 21.44 -8.53 -9.05
CA PRO A 134 21.17 -7.09 -8.97
C PRO A 134 19.86 -6.66 -9.65
N ILE A 135 19.05 -7.60 -10.15
CA ILE A 135 17.84 -7.34 -10.94
C ILE A 135 16.61 -7.63 -10.10
N PHE A 136 15.64 -6.71 -10.14
CA PHE A 136 14.40 -6.78 -9.36
C PHE A 136 13.20 -6.73 -10.29
N LEU A 137 12.20 -7.55 -9.96
CA LEU A 137 10.88 -7.56 -10.59
C LEU A 137 9.88 -6.94 -9.61
N ALA A 138 8.90 -6.17 -10.12
CA ALA A 138 7.86 -5.53 -9.32
C ALA A 138 6.51 -5.46 -10.06
N GLY A 139 5.40 -5.29 -9.32
CA GLY A 139 4.05 -5.18 -9.88
C GLY A 139 3.63 -6.42 -10.68
N ASP A 140 2.95 -6.21 -11.80
CA ASP A 140 2.45 -7.29 -12.67
C ASP A 140 3.54 -8.20 -13.27
N ALA A 141 4.80 -7.77 -13.26
CA ALA A 141 5.93 -8.65 -13.59
C ALA A 141 6.05 -9.78 -12.56
N CYS A 142 5.74 -9.50 -11.31
CA CYS A 142 5.84 -10.38 -10.15
C CYS A 142 4.54 -11.09 -9.81
N HIS A 143 3.40 -10.42 -9.90
CA HIS A 143 2.14 -11.00 -9.45
C HIS A 143 0.97 -10.52 -10.29
N THR A 144 0.12 -11.44 -10.71
CA THR A 144 -1.12 -11.13 -11.44
C THR A 144 -2.28 -11.76 -10.69
N HIS A 145 -3.36 -11.00 -10.53
CA HIS A 145 -4.53 -11.40 -9.76
C HIS A 145 -5.76 -10.69 -10.32
N SER A 146 -6.95 -11.21 -10.02
CA SER A 146 -8.16 -10.65 -10.60
C SER A 146 -8.46 -9.26 -10.01
N PRO A 147 -9.08 -8.35 -10.80
CA PRO A 147 -9.44 -7.02 -10.31
C PRO A 147 -10.68 -7.03 -9.39
N LYS A 148 -11.23 -8.19 -9.04
CA LYS A 148 -12.45 -8.32 -8.22
C LYS A 148 -12.31 -7.63 -6.87
N ALA A 149 -11.12 -7.71 -6.29
CA ALA A 149 -10.81 -7.06 -5.02
C ALA A 149 -10.30 -5.61 -5.19
N GLY A 150 -10.14 -5.11 -6.43
CA GLY A 150 -9.59 -3.77 -6.71
C GLY A 150 -8.15 -3.59 -6.25
N GLN A 151 -7.41 -4.67 -6.00
CA GLN A 151 -6.09 -4.63 -5.38
C GLN A 151 -4.93 -4.45 -6.37
N GLY A 152 -5.16 -4.70 -7.67
CA GLY A 152 -4.18 -4.66 -8.76
C GLY A 152 -3.21 -3.49 -8.64
N ALA A 153 -3.73 -2.31 -8.90
CA ALA A 153 -2.95 -1.09 -8.81
C ALA A 153 -2.50 -0.80 -7.37
N ASN A 154 -3.32 -1.04 -6.34
CA ASN A 154 -2.98 -0.67 -4.95
C ASN A 154 -1.78 -1.43 -4.40
N ILE A 155 -1.68 -2.73 -4.67
CA ILE A 155 -0.56 -3.56 -4.22
C ILE A 155 0.65 -3.34 -5.13
N SER A 156 0.44 -3.22 -6.43
CA SER A 156 1.49 -2.82 -7.37
C SER A 156 2.03 -1.42 -7.08
N MET A 157 1.25 -0.51 -6.47
CA MET A 157 1.65 0.81 -5.93
C MET A 157 2.24 0.72 -4.51
N GLY A 158 1.87 -0.28 -3.72
CA GLY A 158 2.55 -0.59 -2.44
C GLY A 158 3.96 -1.14 -2.66
N ASP A 159 4.25 -1.70 -3.83
CA ASP A 159 5.61 -2.05 -4.23
C ASP A 159 6.48 -0.77 -4.44
N ALA A 160 5.90 0.46 -4.33
CA ALA A 160 5.88 1.49 -5.38
C ALA A 160 5.81 3.09 -5.10
N HIS A 161 6.88 3.92 -4.94
CA HIS A 161 7.05 5.39 -5.16
C HIS A 161 8.48 5.90 -5.63
N ASN A 162 8.64 7.20 -5.96
CA ASN A 162 9.77 7.87 -6.62
C ASN A 162 10.80 8.52 -5.67
N LEU A 163 12.10 8.55 -6.05
CA LEU A 163 13.14 9.34 -5.35
C LEU A 163 13.31 10.71 -6.03
N GLY A 164 13.16 11.79 -5.28
CA GLY A 164 13.29 13.16 -5.79
C GLY A 164 14.67 13.50 -6.37
N LYS A 165 14.70 13.83 -7.67
CA LYS A 165 15.57 14.76 -8.45
C LYS A 165 17.10 14.88 -8.19
N SER A 166 17.73 14.12 -7.30
CA SER A 166 19.10 14.43 -6.84
C SER A 166 20.22 13.50 -7.34
N ALA A 167 19.94 12.57 -8.26
CA ALA A 167 20.96 11.67 -8.82
C ALA A 167 21.03 11.79 -10.35
N PRO A 168 22.01 12.52 -10.91
CA PRO A 168 22.08 12.79 -12.36
C PRO A 168 22.44 11.57 -13.23
N GLU A 169 22.82 10.43 -12.63
CA GLU A 169 23.21 9.22 -13.38
C GLU A 169 22.10 8.15 -13.46
N ILE A 170 20.94 8.41 -12.85
CA ILE A 170 19.85 7.42 -12.79
C ILE A 170 18.68 7.87 -13.66
N ARG A 171 18.53 7.24 -14.83
CA ARG A 171 17.28 7.29 -15.61
C ARG A 171 16.28 6.28 -15.03
N ILE A 172 15.55 6.66 -13.98
CA ILE A 172 14.32 5.96 -13.56
C ILE A 172 13.20 6.44 -14.49
N LEU A 173 12.84 5.60 -15.47
CA LEU A 173 11.65 5.79 -16.29
C LEU A 173 10.49 5.04 -15.61
N SER A 174 9.50 5.82 -15.18
CA SER A 174 8.27 5.42 -14.51
C SER A 174 8.37 5.18 -12.99
N LEU A 175 7.65 6.07 -12.31
CA LEU A 175 7.42 6.14 -10.89
C LEU A 175 6.59 4.94 -10.45
N SER A 176 7.16 4.15 -9.56
CA SER A 176 6.62 3.86 -8.24
C SER A 176 7.38 2.61 -7.72
N CYS A 177 8.38 2.71 -6.77
CA CYS A 177 8.89 1.73 -5.71
C CYS A 177 9.00 2.23 -4.20
N THR A 178 8.09 1.98 -3.21
CA THR A 178 8.25 2.56 -1.82
C THR A 178 9.21 1.67 -1.05
N GLU A 179 8.85 0.40 -0.90
CA GLU A 179 9.65 -0.60 -0.16
C GLU A 179 11.00 -0.86 -0.83
N LEU A 180 11.03 -1.08 -2.15
CA LEU A 180 12.30 -1.34 -2.83
C LEU A 180 13.16 -0.06 -2.95
N ALA A 181 12.58 1.12 -3.16
CA ALA A 181 13.41 2.31 -3.39
C ALA A 181 14.11 2.80 -2.13
N TRP A 182 13.49 2.73 -0.94
CA TRP A 182 14.19 3.12 0.27
C TRP A 182 15.37 2.17 0.56
N LYS A 183 15.17 0.86 0.35
CA LYS A 183 16.23 -0.15 0.52
C LYS A 183 17.37 0.06 -0.49
N LEU A 184 17.04 0.30 -1.76
CA LEU A 184 18.03 0.63 -2.80
C LEU A 184 18.76 1.93 -2.46
N ALA A 185 18.05 2.98 -2.04
CA ALA A 185 18.68 4.23 -1.65
C ALA A 185 19.65 4.03 -0.48
N TRP A 186 19.31 3.19 0.50
CA TRP A 186 20.17 2.86 1.62
C TRP A 186 21.44 2.13 1.18
N VAL A 187 21.31 1.08 0.36
CA VAL A 187 22.48 0.34 -0.16
C VAL A 187 23.36 1.21 -1.04
N LEU A 188 22.78 1.97 -1.96
CA LEU A 188 23.52 2.85 -2.88
C LEU A 188 24.24 4.00 -2.16
N ARG A 189 23.70 4.48 -1.03
CA ARG A 189 24.35 5.48 -0.17
C ARG A 189 25.42 4.88 0.74
N GLY A 190 25.60 3.56 0.74
CA GLY A 190 26.49 2.86 1.68
C GLY A 190 25.98 2.91 3.12
N TRP A 191 24.67 3.09 3.32
CA TRP A 191 24.02 3.12 4.63
C TRP A 191 23.59 1.74 5.12
N SER A 192 23.53 0.76 4.21
CA SER A 192 23.25 -0.63 4.53
C SER A 192 23.95 -1.56 3.55
N ASP A 193 24.13 -2.82 3.96
CA ASP A 193 24.66 -3.88 3.12
C ASP A 193 23.64 -4.38 2.10
N ASP A 194 24.10 -5.05 1.05
CA ASP A 194 23.26 -5.61 -0.02
C ASP A 194 22.19 -6.62 0.50
N SER A 195 22.43 -7.22 1.67
CA SER A 195 21.47 -8.13 2.33
C SER A 195 20.15 -7.44 2.69
N LEU A 196 20.13 -6.11 2.85
CA LEU A 196 18.89 -5.36 3.03
C LEU A 196 17.92 -5.59 1.87
N LEU A 197 18.44 -5.74 0.65
CA LEU A 197 17.61 -5.92 -0.55
C LEU A 197 16.98 -7.31 -0.63
N ASP A 198 17.49 -8.32 0.09
CA ASP A 198 16.87 -9.65 0.16
C ASP A 198 15.52 -9.61 0.88
N THR A 199 15.34 -8.66 1.79
CA THR A 199 14.09 -8.47 2.52
C THR A 199 12.94 -8.06 1.61
N TYR A 200 13.21 -7.47 0.44
CA TYR A 200 12.17 -7.12 -0.55
C TYR A 200 11.38 -8.35 -1.01
N GLU A 201 12.08 -9.42 -1.39
CA GLU A 201 11.41 -10.65 -1.84
C GLU A 201 10.66 -11.30 -0.69
N ILE A 202 11.29 -11.42 0.48
CA ILE A 202 10.67 -12.05 1.66
C ILE A 202 9.36 -11.35 2.02
N GLU A 203 9.36 -10.03 2.06
CA GLU A 203 8.20 -9.24 2.45
C GLU A 203 7.14 -9.22 1.34
N ARG A 204 7.52 -8.86 0.11
CA ARG A 204 6.54 -8.58 -0.96
C ARG A 204 6.02 -9.84 -1.64
N ARG A 205 6.83 -10.89 -1.79
CA ARG A 205 6.35 -12.16 -2.34
C ARG A 205 5.38 -12.85 -1.39
N THR A 206 5.62 -12.79 -0.08
CA THR A 206 4.69 -13.32 0.93
C THR A 206 3.32 -12.64 0.83
N LEU A 207 3.29 -11.31 0.71
CA LEU A 207 2.03 -10.58 0.51
C LEU A 207 1.35 -10.91 -0.82
N ALA A 208 2.11 -11.06 -1.89
CA ALA A 208 1.55 -11.43 -3.19
C ALA A 208 0.91 -12.84 -3.16
N ILE A 209 1.47 -13.78 -2.40
CA ILE A 209 0.87 -15.10 -2.18
C ILE A 209 -0.45 -14.98 -1.41
N GLN A 210 -0.45 -14.25 -0.28
CA GLN A 210 -1.65 -14.02 0.52
C GLN A 210 -2.77 -13.36 -0.30
N LEU A 211 -2.40 -12.41 -1.16
CA LEU A 211 -3.31 -11.75 -2.09
C LEU A 211 -3.94 -12.73 -3.07
N ILE A 212 -3.15 -13.64 -3.64
CA ILE A 212 -3.67 -14.67 -4.55
C ILE A 212 -4.62 -15.61 -3.82
N GLU A 213 -4.28 -16.04 -2.60
CA GLU A 213 -5.15 -16.90 -1.79
C GLU A 213 -6.48 -16.20 -1.48
N PHE A 214 -6.43 -14.91 -1.13
CA PHE A 214 -7.63 -14.10 -0.95
C PHE A 214 -8.45 -13.96 -2.24
N ASP A 215 -7.81 -13.68 -3.37
CA ASP A 215 -8.48 -13.55 -4.67
C ASP A 215 -9.11 -14.87 -5.13
N LYS A 216 -8.51 -16.02 -4.79
CA LYS A 216 -9.09 -17.36 -4.99
C LYS A 216 -10.37 -17.52 -4.17
N ALA A 217 -10.34 -17.16 -2.89
CA ALA A 217 -11.52 -17.25 -2.01
C ALA A 217 -12.68 -16.37 -2.51
N ILE A 218 -12.37 -15.13 -2.91
CA ILE A 218 -13.34 -14.19 -3.52
C ILE A 218 -13.89 -14.73 -4.83
N SER A 219 -13.03 -15.33 -5.66
CA SER A 219 -13.45 -15.89 -6.93
C SER A 219 -14.39 -17.08 -6.78
N ALA A 220 -14.18 -17.92 -5.77
CA ALA A 220 -15.03 -19.06 -5.46
C ALA A 220 -16.41 -18.61 -4.95
N SER A 221 -16.47 -17.57 -4.11
CA SER A 221 -17.74 -17.08 -3.55
C SER A 221 -18.64 -16.42 -4.61
N LEU A 222 -18.07 -15.70 -5.57
CA LEU A 222 -18.87 -15.08 -6.65
C LEU A 222 -19.65 -16.09 -7.52
N ASN A 223 -19.36 -17.40 -7.46
CA ASN A 223 -20.09 -18.43 -8.16
C ASN A 223 -21.12 -19.12 -7.27
N GLY A 224 -22.29 -18.51 -7.11
CA GLY A 224 -23.47 -19.17 -6.53
C GLY A 224 -23.47 -19.31 -5.00
N CYS A 225 -22.66 -18.53 -4.29
CA CYS A 225 -22.79 -18.42 -2.83
C CYS A 225 -23.85 -17.38 -2.42
N GLU A 226 -24.43 -17.52 -1.23
CA GLU A 226 -25.28 -16.48 -0.65
C GLU A 226 -24.53 -15.14 -0.49
N ALA A 227 -25.25 -14.04 -0.65
CA ALA A 227 -24.73 -12.69 -0.44
C ALA A 227 -24.19 -12.47 1.00
N SER A 228 -24.79 -13.11 2.00
CA SER A 228 -24.35 -13.08 3.40
C SER A 228 -22.91 -13.55 3.55
N ARG A 229 -22.57 -14.71 2.94
CA ARG A 229 -21.23 -15.29 2.96
C ARG A 229 -20.20 -14.37 2.30
N TYR A 230 -20.57 -13.76 1.17
CA TYR A 230 -19.69 -12.80 0.50
C TYR A 230 -19.42 -11.57 1.38
N SER A 231 -20.47 -11.03 2.01
CA SER A 231 -20.38 -9.89 2.93
C SER A 231 -19.48 -10.20 4.15
N SER A 232 -19.68 -11.35 4.80
CA SER A 232 -18.85 -11.78 5.94
C SER A 232 -17.38 -11.89 5.56
N MET A 233 -17.07 -12.52 4.43
CA MET A 233 -15.69 -12.66 3.95
C MET A 233 -15.04 -11.30 3.63
N LEU A 234 -15.77 -10.36 3.03
CA LEU A 234 -15.25 -9.00 2.83
C LEU A 234 -15.01 -8.28 4.15
N HIS A 235 -15.89 -8.47 5.14
CA HIS A 235 -15.74 -7.86 6.45
C HIS A 235 -14.52 -8.40 7.19
N GLU A 236 -14.35 -9.73 7.21
CA GLU A 236 -13.18 -10.40 7.79
C GLU A 236 -11.86 -9.95 7.14
N GLN A 237 -11.89 -9.67 5.84
CA GLN A 237 -10.71 -9.30 5.05
C GLN A 237 -10.60 -7.80 4.79
N ASN A 238 -11.41 -6.98 5.46
CA ASN A 238 -11.49 -5.54 5.19
C ASN A 238 -10.12 -4.84 5.36
N LEU A 239 -9.39 -5.20 6.42
CA LEU A 239 -8.05 -4.66 6.67
C LEU A 239 -7.05 -5.04 5.58
N PHE A 240 -7.16 -6.25 5.04
CA PHE A 240 -6.33 -6.68 3.92
C PHE A 240 -6.69 -5.92 2.64
N THR A 241 -7.98 -5.79 2.32
CA THR A 241 -8.45 -5.07 1.11
C THR A 241 -8.23 -3.56 1.16
N SER A 242 -8.10 -2.97 2.33
CA SER A 242 -7.74 -1.56 2.48
C SER A 242 -6.22 -1.34 2.48
N GLY A 243 -5.42 -2.42 2.47
CA GLY A 243 -3.96 -2.38 2.53
C GLY A 243 -3.40 -1.99 3.91
N VAL A 244 -4.24 -1.72 4.90
CA VAL A 244 -3.82 -1.27 6.23
C VAL A 244 -3.52 -2.42 7.18
N GLY A 245 -4.06 -3.62 6.90
CA GLY A 245 -3.83 -4.85 7.68
C GLY A 245 -2.60 -5.62 7.26
N ILE A 246 -1.76 -5.05 6.40
CA ILE A 246 -0.49 -5.68 6.00
C ILE A 246 0.41 -5.78 7.22
N ARG A 247 0.90 -6.99 7.46
CA ARG A 247 1.92 -7.28 8.44
C ARG A 247 3.10 -7.97 7.79
N TYR A 248 4.26 -7.31 7.86
CA TYR A 248 5.50 -7.87 7.37
C TYR A 248 6.10 -8.88 8.33
N ARG A 249 6.88 -9.81 7.78
CA ARG A 249 7.89 -10.61 8.48
C ARG A 249 9.21 -10.36 7.78
N SER A 250 10.16 -9.81 8.51
CA SER A 250 11.44 -9.32 7.97
C SER A 250 12.53 -9.56 8.98
N GLN A 251 13.73 -9.83 8.49
CA GLN A 251 14.94 -9.96 9.31
C GLN A 251 15.35 -8.62 9.96
N LEU A 252 14.77 -7.50 9.51
CA LEU A 252 14.95 -6.17 10.12
C LEU A 252 14.21 -6.02 11.45
N MET A 253 13.28 -6.91 11.76
CA MET A 253 12.52 -6.85 13.00
C MET A 253 13.23 -7.66 14.07
N VAL A 254 13.41 -7.05 15.24
CA VAL A 254 13.82 -7.79 16.43
C VAL A 254 12.65 -8.67 16.86
N GLU A 255 12.89 -9.97 17.07
CA GLU A 255 11.93 -10.83 17.77
C GLU A 255 11.80 -10.35 19.22
N ALA A 256 10.93 -9.36 19.44
CA ALA A 256 10.57 -8.93 20.77
C ALA A 256 9.67 -10.01 21.40
N ASN A 257 9.91 -10.30 22.69
CA ASN A 257 9.04 -11.19 23.48
C ASN A 257 7.58 -10.73 23.47
N ASN A 258 7.34 -9.41 23.27
CA ASN A 258 6.03 -8.83 23.08
C ASN A 258 5.96 -8.15 21.70
N ARG A 259 5.01 -8.60 20.87
CA ARG A 259 4.83 -8.13 19.48
C ARG A 259 3.99 -6.87 19.36
N GLU A 260 3.46 -6.41 20.49
CA GLU A 260 2.56 -5.29 20.63
C GLU A 260 3.06 -4.40 21.77
N VAL A 261 3.06 -3.10 21.52
CA VAL A 261 3.38 -2.08 22.50
C VAL A 261 2.13 -1.22 22.71
N SER A 262 1.44 -1.42 23.83
CA SER A 262 0.30 -0.57 24.22
C SER A 262 0.82 0.80 24.66
N LEU A 263 0.30 1.87 24.04
CA LEU A 263 0.56 3.25 24.46
C LEU A 263 -0.57 3.80 25.33
N SER A 264 -1.78 3.26 25.19
CA SER A 264 -2.95 3.54 26.03
C SER A 264 -3.90 2.33 26.04
N ASP A 265 -4.99 2.42 26.80
CA ASP A 265 -6.06 1.40 26.81
C ASP A 265 -6.71 1.18 25.44
N THR A 266 -6.61 2.16 24.54
CA THR A 266 -7.27 2.16 23.23
C THR A 266 -6.31 2.19 22.05
N PHE A 267 -5.00 2.31 22.29
CA PHE A 267 -4.01 2.46 21.24
C PHE A 267 -2.79 1.58 21.49
N SER A 268 -2.49 0.74 20.50
CA SER A 268 -1.32 -0.11 20.48
C SER A 268 -0.59 -0.05 19.15
N LEU A 269 0.72 -0.26 19.22
CA LEU A 269 1.59 -0.38 18.06
C LEU A 269 1.94 -1.85 17.88
N GLU A 270 1.52 -2.43 16.76
CA GLU A 270 1.96 -3.76 16.35
C GLU A 270 3.26 -3.69 15.55
N ILE A 271 4.23 -4.53 15.94
CA ILE A 271 5.46 -4.68 15.16
C ILE A 271 5.11 -5.31 13.81
N GLY A 272 5.67 -4.74 12.74
CA GLY A 272 5.52 -5.23 11.36
C GLY A 272 4.31 -4.66 10.61
N THR A 273 3.45 -3.86 11.26
CA THR A 273 2.34 -3.16 10.61
C THR A 273 2.70 -1.71 10.31
N ARG A 274 1.92 -1.03 9.48
CA ARG A 274 2.04 0.43 9.32
C ARG A 274 1.74 1.15 10.63
N LEU A 275 2.28 2.37 10.79
CA LEU A 275 1.91 3.26 11.90
C LEU A 275 0.40 3.56 11.85
N PRO A 276 -0.40 3.27 12.89
CA PRO A 276 -1.81 3.65 12.95
C PRO A 276 -2.01 5.18 12.97
N PRO A 277 -3.11 5.70 12.39
CA PRO A 277 -3.42 7.13 12.45
C PRO A 277 -3.66 7.55 13.89
N MET A 278 -3.26 8.78 14.23
CA MET A 278 -3.43 9.35 15.56
C MET A 278 -3.38 10.86 15.45
N ASN A 279 -4.39 11.53 16.01
CA ASN A 279 -4.42 12.97 16.07
C ASN A 279 -3.41 13.48 17.10
N ILE A 280 -2.60 14.44 16.69
CA ILE A 280 -1.62 15.13 17.53
C ILE A 280 -1.66 16.62 17.23
N VAL A 281 -1.19 17.43 18.17
CA VAL A 281 -1.09 18.88 18.04
C VAL A 281 0.35 19.28 18.09
N ARG A 282 0.81 20.04 17.11
CA ARG A 282 2.16 20.59 17.13
C ARG A 282 2.33 21.63 18.24
N PHE A 283 3.27 21.37 19.14
CA PHE A 283 3.70 22.20 20.25
C PHE A 283 4.17 23.59 19.80
N ALA A 284 4.73 23.76 18.60
CA ALA A 284 5.19 25.08 18.18
C ALA A 284 4.05 26.06 17.87
N ASP A 285 2.94 25.61 17.31
CA ASP A 285 1.96 26.50 16.65
C ASP A 285 0.50 26.06 16.74
N TRP A 286 0.20 25.05 17.56
CA TRP A 286 -1.16 24.55 17.78
C TRP A 286 -1.77 23.87 16.56
N HIS A 287 -0.95 23.50 15.57
CA HIS A 287 -1.46 22.86 14.37
C HIS A 287 -1.88 21.42 14.66
N PRO A 288 -3.18 21.08 14.56
CA PRO A 288 -3.62 19.69 14.62
C PRO A 288 -3.20 18.98 13.32
N MET A 289 -2.71 17.75 13.46
CA MET A 289 -2.26 16.92 12.34
C MET A 289 -2.36 15.43 12.69
N ASP A 290 -2.26 14.56 11.69
CA ASP A 290 -2.14 13.12 11.93
C ASP A 290 -0.66 12.74 12.12
N ILE A 291 -0.37 11.80 13.02
CA ILE A 291 0.99 11.32 13.26
C ILE A 291 1.66 10.75 12.00
N GLN A 292 0.89 10.22 11.06
CA GLN A 292 1.39 9.69 9.80
C GLN A 292 2.02 10.78 8.92
N ASP A 293 1.61 12.04 9.07
CA ASP A 293 2.20 13.17 8.34
C ASP A 293 3.65 13.43 8.75
N LEU A 294 4.09 12.94 9.91
CA LEU A 294 5.49 12.95 10.35
C LEU A 294 6.35 11.92 9.62
N ALA A 295 5.72 10.86 9.11
CA ALA A 295 6.35 9.75 8.44
C ALA A 295 6.46 9.99 6.92
N ALA A 296 6.89 11.20 6.53
CA ALA A 296 7.16 11.53 5.15
C ALA A 296 8.11 10.50 4.51
N SER A 297 7.78 10.09 3.28
CA SER A 297 8.55 9.11 2.48
C SER A 297 9.84 9.72 1.90
N ASP A 298 10.71 10.23 2.79
CA ASP A 298 12.00 10.84 2.45
C ASP A 298 13.18 9.85 2.48
N GLY A 299 12.88 8.56 2.68
CA GLY A 299 13.85 7.48 2.78
C GLY A 299 14.60 7.41 4.11
N LEU A 300 14.22 8.20 5.13
CA LEU A 300 14.79 8.11 6.47
C LEU A 300 13.88 7.32 7.41
N PHE A 301 14.48 6.60 8.35
CA PHE A 301 13.73 5.96 9.44
C PHE A 301 13.19 7.02 10.40
N LYS A 302 12.06 6.70 11.03
CA LYS A 302 11.43 7.57 12.02
C LYS A 302 11.58 6.96 13.39
N ILE A 303 12.07 7.75 14.33
CA ILE A 303 12.11 7.39 15.75
C ILE A 303 11.07 8.28 16.42
N ILE A 304 9.99 7.67 16.90
CA ILE A 304 8.92 8.37 17.60
C ILE A 304 9.03 7.98 19.07
N ILE A 305 9.31 8.97 19.91
CA ILE A 305 9.53 8.80 21.35
C ILE A 305 8.22 9.17 22.03
N PHE A 306 7.50 8.17 22.51
CA PHE A 306 6.33 8.37 23.38
C PHE A 306 6.83 8.46 24.81
N SER A 307 6.97 9.68 25.32
CA SER A 307 7.60 9.91 26.61
C SER A 307 6.67 9.78 27.80
N GLY A 308 5.35 9.70 27.58
CA GLY A 308 4.36 9.74 28.64
C GLY A 308 4.34 11.09 29.35
N ASP A 309 3.97 11.07 30.64
CA ASP A 309 3.85 12.25 31.51
C ASP A 309 5.20 12.68 32.09
N LEU A 310 5.80 13.72 31.51
CA LEU A 310 7.06 14.31 31.91
C LEU A 310 6.98 15.20 33.15
N GLN A 311 5.79 15.45 33.73
CA GLN A 311 5.68 16.03 35.07
C GLN A 311 6.04 14.99 36.15
N GLY A 312 5.96 13.70 35.82
CA GLY A 312 6.43 12.60 36.65
C GLY A 312 7.97 12.47 36.66
N ASP A 313 8.53 12.14 37.83
CA ASP A 313 9.99 12.01 38.00
C ASP A 313 10.60 10.86 37.19
N ILE A 314 9.84 9.78 36.95
CA ILE A 314 10.35 8.55 36.32
C ILE A 314 10.52 8.74 34.81
N GLU A 315 9.45 9.17 34.15
CA GLU A 315 9.38 9.43 32.71
C GLU A 315 10.35 10.55 32.31
N SER A 316 10.37 11.62 33.10
CA SER A 316 11.31 12.73 32.93
C SER A 316 12.77 12.30 33.07
N LYS A 317 13.08 11.41 34.01
CA LYS A 317 14.43 10.86 34.16
C LYS A 317 14.79 9.94 33.01
N GLY A 318 13.90 9.04 32.61
CA GLY A 318 14.11 8.12 31.49
C GLY A 318 14.36 8.85 30.16
N LEU A 319 13.58 9.91 29.88
CA LEU A 319 13.78 10.72 28.67
C LEU A 319 15.13 11.45 28.69
N ARG A 320 15.55 11.97 29.86
CA ARG A 320 16.86 12.62 30.03
C ARG A 320 18.02 11.65 29.82
N GLU A 321 17.99 10.49 30.47
CA GLU A 321 19.01 9.46 30.31
C GLU A 321 19.09 9.00 28.85
N PHE A 322 17.95 8.79 28.19
CA PHE A 322 17.90 8.44 26.77
C PHE A 322 18.53 9.53 25.88
N ALA A 323 18.19 10.80 26.12
CA ALA A 323 18.75 11.92 25.37
C ALA A 323 20.27 12.07 25.57
N GLU A 324 20.78 11.87 26.79
CA GLU A 324 22.22 11.89 27.08
C GLU A 324 22.96 10.78 26.33
N HIS A 325 22.41 9.56 26.31
CA HIS A 325 22.99 8.46 25.54
C HIS A 325 23.01 8.76 24.04
N LEU A 326 21.92 9.30 23.49
CA LEU A 326 21.88 9.69 22.07
C LEU A 326 22.88 10.80 21.74
N GLN A 327 23.02 11.80 22.61
CA GLN A 327 24.02 12.87 22.44
C GLN A 327 25.44 12.30 22.44
N LEU A 328 25.77 11.41 23.37
CA LEU A 328 27.07 10.73 23.42
C LEU A 328 27.33 9.88 22.17
N LEU A 329 26.30 9.27 21.59
CA LEU A 329 26.41 8.59 20.30
C LEU A 329 26.66 9.61 19.19
N ALA A 330 25.94 10.74 19.17
CA ALA A 330 26.02 11.75 18.13
C ALA A 330 27.41 12.39 18.03
N ASP A 331 28.06 12.57 19.17
CA ASP A 331 29.39 13.16 19.27
C ASP A 331 30.51 12.21 18.76
N LYS A 332 30.20 10.91 18.60
CA LYS A 332 31.12 9.96 17.93
C LYS A 332 31.06 10.16 16.42
N LYS A 333 32.21 10.05 15.74
CA LYS A 333 32.31 10.17 14.26
C LYS A 333 31.34 9.26 13.50
N GLN A 334 31.09 8.05 14.01
CA GLN A 334 30.12 7.11 13.46
C GLN A 334 28.66 7.53 13.71
N GLY A 335 28.38 8.16 14.86
CA GLY A 335 27.05 8.68 15.17
C GLY A 335 26.63 9.82 14.26
N SER A 336 27.53 10.73 13.90
CA SER A 336 27.23 11.81 12.93
C SER A 336 26.69 11.30 11.59
N ILE A 337 27.05 10.08 11.17
CA ILE A 337 26.52 9.43 9.96
C ILE A 337 25.17 8.77 10.25
N LEU A 338 25.07 8.04 11.36
CA LEU A 338 23.81 7.41 11.83
C LEU A 338 22.68 8.44 11.88
N PHE A 339 22.96 9.60 12.48
CA PHE A 339 22.03 10.71 12.64
C PHE A 339 21.66 11.43 11.31
N LYS A 340 22.22 11.05 10.16
CA LYS A 340 21.70 11.48 8.84
C LYS A 340 20.62 10.54 8.29
N GLN A 341 20.41 9.39 8.92
CA GLN A 341 19.56 8.30 8.43
C GLN A 341 18.18 8.27 9.11
N PHE A 342 17.99 9.05 10.18
CA PHE A 342 16.75 9.08 10.96
C PHE A 342 16.16 10.49 11.01
N THR A 343 14.87 10.56 11.33
CA THR A 343 14.19 11.74 11.86
C THR A 343 13.58 11.37 13.21
N MET A 344 13.74 12.20 14.23
CA MET A 344 13.25 11.96 15.59
C MET A 344 12.09 12.90 15.92
N PHE A 345 11.08 12.39 16.60
CA PHE A 345 9.95 13.13 17.13
C PHE A 345 9.71 12.73 18.59
N THR A 346 9.33 13.69 19.42
CA THR A 346 8.92 13.45 20.81
C THR A 346 7.44 13.77 20.93
N VAL A 347 6.67 12.81 21.45
CA VAL A 347 5.24 12.91 21.70
C VAL A 347 5.00 12.81 23.20
N VAL A 348 4.41 13.86 23.76
CA VAL A 348 4.03 13.97 25.17
C VAL A 348 2.51 13.84 25.32
N THR A 349 2.06 13.44 26.51
CA THR A 349 0.63 13.25 26.83
C THR A 349 -0.04 14.49 27.42
N GLU A 350 0.75 15.43 27.92
CA GLU A 350 0.33 16.56 28.73
C GLU A 350 -0.10 17.72 27.87
N TYR A 351 -1.09 18.47 28.31
CA TYR A 351 -1.56 19.67 27.62
C TYR A 351 -0.44 20.65 27.30
N LYS A 352 -0.48 21.23 26.10
CA LYS A 352 0.53 22.18 25.60
C LYS A 352 0.62 23.44 26.46
N GLU A 353 -0.46 23.79 27.15
CA GLU A 353 -0.54 24.90 28.10
C GLU A 353 0.35 24.70 29.34
N SER A 354 0.76 23.47 29.63
CA SER A 354 1.74 23.19 30.67
C SER A 354 3.16 23.60 30.22
N ASP A 355 4.06 23.90 31.17
CA ASP A 355 5.46 24.25 30.88
C ASP A 355 6.29 23.04 30.41
N ILE A 356 5.72 22.12 29.64
CA ILE A 356 6.35 20.84 29.30
C ILE A 356 7.56 20.97 28.40
N TRP A 357 7.66 22.08 27.66
CA TRP A 357 8.83 22.37 26.83
C TRP A 357 10.13 22.40 27.63
N SER A 358 10.09 22.88 28.88
CA SER A 358 11.28 22.96 29.74
C SER A 358 11.76 21.58 30.19
N PHE A 359 10.88 20.58 30.22
CA PHE A 359 11.17 19.20 30.62
C PHE A 359 11.75 18.34 29.49
N ILE A 360 11.44 18.65 28.23
CA ILE A 360 12.00 17.92 27.07
C ILE A 360 13.51 18.24 26.98
N PRO A 361 14.44 17.27 26.88
CA PRO A 361 15.86 17.56 26.73
C PRO A 361 16.17 18.37 25.46
N PRO A 362 17.10 19.36 25.48
CA PRO A 362 17.38 20.20 24.32
C PRO A 362 17.71 19.44 23.02
N PHE A 363 18.39 18.29 23.13
CA PHE A 363 18.69 17.41 22.01
C PHE A 363 17.44 16.86 21.30
N LEU A 364 16.34 16.69 22.04
CA LEU A 364 15.06 16.16 21.56
C LEU A 364 14.03 17.24 21.23
N ARG A 365 14.34 18.53 21.46
CA ARG A 365 13.48 19.68 21.11
C ARG A 365 13.54 20.06 19.62
N ASN A 366 14.62 19.72 18.93
CA ASN A 366 14.87 20.12 17.54
C ASN A 366 15.88 19.20 16.89
N TRP A 367 15.48 18.45 15.85
CA TRP A 367 16.44 17.54 15.24
C TRP A 367 16.42 17.41 13.71
N ARG A 368 16.19 18.53 13.00
CA ARG A 368 16.93 18.74 11.75
C ARG A 368 17.64 20.09 11.78
N ARG A 369 18.87 20.08 12.28
CA ARG A 369 19.86 21.11 11.92
C ARG A 369 20.43 20.76 10.55
N TYR A 370 19.87 21.33 9.47
CA TYR A 370 20.56 21.90 8.28
C TYR A 370 19.62 22.08 7.07
N SER A 371 19.62 23.32 6.56
CA SER A 371 19.17 23.86 5.26
C SER A 371 17.69 23.73 4.85
N GLU A 372 17.03 24.90 4.95
CA GLU A 372 16.01 25.51 4.08
C GLU A 372 14.52 25.35 4.38
N TYR A 373 14.06 24.30 5.06
CA TYR A 373 12.64 24.24 5.44
C TYR A 373 12.46 23.45 6.74
N ASN A 374 12.26 24.13 7.89
CA ASN A 374 11.29 23.76 8.93
C ASN A 374 11.46 24.49 10.29
N LYS A 375 10.31 24.78 10.90
CA LYS A 375 10.08 25.26 12.27
C LYS A 375 10.01 24.06 13.25
N PRO A 376 10.21 24.26 14.58
CA PRO A 376 10.19 23.18 15.59
C PRO A 376 8.88 22.38 15.60
N ILE A 377 8.94 21.07 15.85
CA ILE A 377 7.77 20.19 16.01
C ILE A 377 8.03 19.25 17.21
N SER A 378 7.81 19.73 18.43
CA SER A 378 7.31 18.82 19.49
C SER A 378 5.80 18.72 19.33
N MET A 379 5.16 17.65 19.80
CA MET A 379 3.72 17.45 19.64
C MET A 379 3.07 16.93 20.92
N THR A 380 1.80 17.29 21.06
CA THR A 380 0.94 17.05 22.19
C THR A 380 -0.23 16.18 21.75
N TYR A 381 -0.55 15.14 22.52
CA TYR A 381 -1.75 14.33 22.28
C TYR A 381 -3.03 15.16 22.52
N LEU A 382 -4.08 14.94 21.72
CA LEU A 382 -5.44 15.38 22.05
C LEU A 382 -6.29 14.14 22.38
N PRO A 383 -7.04 14.13 23.49
CA PRO A 383 -7.87 12.99 23.89
C PRO A 383 -8.99 12.64 22.91
#